data_AF-A0A486XD15-F1
#
_entry.id   AF-A0A486XD15-F1
#
_cell.length_a   1.000
_cell.length_b   1.000
_cell.length_c   1.000
_cell.angle_alpha   90.00
_cell.angle_beta   90.00
_cell.angle_gamma   90.00
#
_symmetry.space_group_name_H-M   'P 1'
#
loop_
_entity.id
_entity.type
_entity.pdbx_description
1 polymer ?
#
loop_
_entity_poly.entity_id
_entity_poly.type
_entity_poly.pdbx_seq_one_letter_code
_entity_poly.pdbx_strand_id
1 'polypeptide(L)'
;MMNNDDLLTYTILTIGLVMAIPMFIRIGEILGQKIRLMLFPIRKVKVRRWHNDQFIGYGELDLMSSEPIITQLERIDADLMIRKKNGQ
;
A
#
# COMPACT_ATOMS: atom_id res chain seq x y z
N MET A 1 -17.32 9.41 52.00
CA MET A 1 -16.35 10.43 51.56
C MET A 1 -15.33 9.70 50.70
N MET A 2 -15.13 10.13 49.45
CA MET A 2 -14.07 9.57 48.61
C MET A 2 -12.74 10.09 49.14
N ASN A 3 -11.80 9.19 49.47
CA ASN A 3 -10.51 9.61 50.01
C ASN A 3 -9.67 10.30 48.92
N ASN A 4 -8.83 11.25 49.33
CA ASN A 4 -7.97 12.00 48.41
C ASN A 4 -7.03 11.08 47.61
N ASP A 5 -6.66 9.94 48.20
CA ASP A 5 -5.83 8.91 47.54
C ASP A 5 -6.57 8.20 46.41
N ASP A 6 -7.86 7.94 46.57
CA ASP A 6 -8.71 7.38 45.51
C ASP A 6 -8.85 8.38 44.35
N LEU A 7 -9.08 9.66 44.68
CA LEU A 7 -9.18 10.74 43.70
C LEU A 7 -7.89 10.88 42.87
N LEU A 8 -6.72 10.83 43.53
CA LEU A 8 -5.42 10.87 42.88
C LEU A 8 -5.21 9.67 41.96
N THR A 9 -5.56 8.47 42.44
CA THR A 9 -5.42 7.22 41.68
C THR A 9 -6.27 7.25 40.41
N TYR A 10 -7.54 7.67 40.52
CA TYR A 10 -8.43 7.80 39.37
C TYR A 10 -7.94 8.86 38.38
N THR A 11 -7.39 9.96 38.88
CA THR A 11 -6.86 11.05 38.04
C THR A 11 -5.64 10.58 37.24
N ILE A 12 -4.70 9.88 37.89
CA ILE A 12 -3.51 9.33 37.22
C ILE A 12 -3.92 8.28 36.17
N LEU A 13 -4.88 7.40 36.49
CA LEU A 13 -5.41 6.41 35.55
C LEU A 13 -6.07 7.06 34.33
N THR A 14 -6.88 8.10 34.52
CA THR A 14 -7.53 8.81 33.41
C THR A 14 -6.52 9.55 32.55
N ILE A 15 -5.53 10.21 33.14
CA ILE A 15 -4.46 10.88 32.39
C ILE A 15 -3.66 9.86 31.57
N GLY A 16 -3.28 8.72 32.16
CA GLY A 16 -2.58 7.64 31.48
C GLY A 16 -3.40 7.07 30.31
N LEU A 17 -4.70 6.88 30.49
CA LEU A 17 -5.60 6.43 29.44
C LEU A 17 -5.67 7.43 28.28
N VAL A 18 -5.81 8.72 28.58
CA VAL A 18 -5.87 9.78 27.55
C VAL A 18 -4.55 9.88 26.79
N MET A 19 -3.41 9.76 27.48
CA MET A 19 -2.09 9.74 26.84
C MET A 19 -1.86 8.50 25.95
N ALA A 20 -2.54 7.39 26.21
CA ALA A 20 -2.45 6.18 25.39
C ALA A 20 -3.24 6.26 24.08
N ILE A 21 -4.24 7.14 23.97
CA ILE A 21 -5.08 7.34 22.77
C ILE A 21 -4.25 7.49 21.47
N PRO A 22 -3.24 8.40 21.38
CA PRO A 22 -2.44 8.54 20.16
C PRO A 22 -1.69 7.26 19.79
N MET A 23 -1.35 6.42 20.75
CA MET A 23 -0.69 5.14 20.51
C MET A 23 -1.65 4.13 19.85
N PHE A 24 -2.90 4.06 20.33
CA PHE A 24 -3.94 3.22 19.73
C PHE A 24 -4.31 3.66 18.31
N ILE A 25 -4.38 4.98 18.05
CA ILE A 25 -4.65 5.51 16.70
C ILE A 25 -3.56 5.04 15.73
N ARG A 26 -2.28 5.18 16.10
CA ARG A 26 -1.16 4.73 15.26
C ARG A 26 -1.18 3.22 15.01
N ILE A 27 -1.49 2.42 16.02
CA ILE A 27 -1.62 0.96 15.86
C ILE A 27 -2.78 0.63 14.91
N GLY A 28 -3.92 1.32 15.06
CA GLY A 28 -5.08 1.17 14.19
C GLY A 28 -4.78 1.52 12.73
N GLU A 29 -4.01 2.57 12.48
CA GLU A 29 -3.58 2.96 11.13
C GLU A 29 -2.69 1.89 10.48
N ILE A 30 -1.67 1.40 11.21
CA ILE A 30 -0.77 0.34 10.71
C ILE A 30 -1.56 -0.93 10.40
N LEU A 31 -2.46 -1.31 11.31
CA LEU A 31 -3.29 -2.50 11.14
C LEU A 31 -4.26 -2.33 9.96
N GLY A 32 -4.87 -1.16 9.82
CA GLY A 32 -5.76 -0.80 8.72
C GLY A 32 -5.04 -0.81 7.36
N GLN A 33 -3.81 -0.32 7.29
CA GLN A 33 -2.98 -0.42 6.08
C GLN A 33 -2.67 -1.87 5.72
N LYS A 34 -2.32 -2.70 6.72
CA LYS A 34 -2.04 -4.12 6.51
C LYS A 34 -3.26 -4.91 6.04
N ILE A 35 -4.42 -4.64 6.65
CA ILE A 35 -5.72 -5.21 6.25
C ILE A 35 -6.10 -4.74 4.85
N ARG A 36 -5.91 -3.47 4.51
CA ARG A 36 -6.16 -2.93 3.17
C ARG A 36 -5.28 -3.63 2.12
N LEU A 37 -4.00 -3.83 2.40
CA LEU A 37 -3.09 -4.57 1.51
C LEU A 37 -3.51 -6.05 1.35
N MET A 38 -4.07 -6.65 2.40
CA MET A 38 -4.53 -8.04 2.37
C MET A 38 -5.84 -8.21 1.59
N LEU A 39 -6.80 -7.30 1.76
CA LEU A 39 -8.10 -7.30 1.06
C LEU A 39 -7.98 -6.84 -0.40
N PHE A 40 -7.15 -5.84 -0.65
CA PHE A 40 -6.85 -5.34 -1.98
C PHE A 40 -5.35 -5.48 -2.22
N PRO A 41 -4.85 -6.70 -2.46
CA PRO A 41 -3.47 -6.86 -2.88
C PRO A 41 -3.31 -6.07 -4.17
N ILE A 42 -2.21 -5.34 -4.29
CA ILE A 42 -1.81 -4.70 -5.54
C ILE A 42 -1.43 -5.86 -6.47
N ARG A 43 -2.43 -6.47 -7.11
CA ARG A 43 -2.24 -7.67 -7.94
C ARG A 43 -1.65 -7.31 -9.30
N LYS A 44 -1.96 -6.10 -9.79
CA LYS A 44 -1.57 -5.66 -11.12
C LYS A 44 -1.04 -4.23 -11.09
N VAL A 45 0.17 -4.03 -11.57
CA VAL A 45 0.75 -2.70 -11.78
C VAL A 45 0.68 -2.38 -13.26
N LYS A 46 -0.01 -1.29 -13.61
CA LYS A 46 -0.01 -0.78 -14.98
C LYS A 46 1.30 -0.02 -15.22
N VAL A 47 2.23 -0.65 -15.94
CA VAL A 47 3.50 -0.02 -16.33
C VAL A 47 3.25 0.77 -17.61
N ARG A 48 3.47 2.10 -17.53
CA ARG A 48 3.46 2.99 -18.70
C ARG A 48 4.84 3.05 -19.30
N ARG A 49 4.97 2.76 -20.59
CA ARG A 49 6.25 2.87 -21.29
C ARG A 49 6.33 4.20 -22.04
N TRP A 50 7.29 5.01 -21.63
CA TRP A 50 7.67 6.26 -22.27
C TRP A 50 9.05 6.09 -22.88
N HIS A 51 9.22 6.50 -24.13
CA HIS A 51 10.53 6.47 -24.80
C HIS A 51 10.61 7.61 -25.80
N ASN A 52 11.70 8.38 -25.79
CA ASN A 52 11.90 9.58 -26.61
C ASN A 52 10.68 10.51 -26.59
N ASP A 53 10.18 10.83 -25.40
CA ASP A 53 9.04 11.74 -25.19
C ASP A 53 7.72 11.30 -25.84
N GLN A 54 7.66 10.06 -26.34
CA GLN A 54 6.47 9.46 -26.92
C GLN A 54 5.95 8.34 -26.01
N PHE A 55 4.64 8.39 -25.80
CA PHE A 55 3.92 7.33 -25.11
C PHE A 55 3.80 6.11 -26.04
N ILE A 56 4.43 4.99 -25.67
CA ILE A 56 4.41 3.75 -26.49
C ILE A 56 3.20 2.89 -26.16
N GLY A 57 2.78 2.84 -24.88
CA GLY A 57 1.64 2.02 -24.47
C GLY A 57 1.65 1.61 -23.00
N TYR A 58 0.68 0.78 -22.65
CA TYR A 58 0.43 0.25 -21.31
C TYR A 58 0.69 -1.26 -21.29
N GLY A 59 1.48 -1.73 -20.33
CA GLY A 59 1.59 -3.14 -19.97
C GLY A 59 1.01 -3.41 -18.59
N GLU A 60 0.29 -4.52 -18.42
CA GLU A 60 -0.11 -4.99 -17.10
C GLU A 60 0.96 -5.94 -16.55
N LEU A 61 1.62 -5.54 -15.48
CA LEU A 61 2.55 -6.39 -14.75
C LEU A 61 1.77 -7.12 -13.65
N ASP A 62 1.81 -8.45 -13.63
CA ASP A 62 1.15 -9.27 -12.61
C ASP A 62 2.15 -9.61 -11.51
N LEU A 63 1.96 -9.02 -10.33
CA LEU A 63 2.84 -9.22 -9.18
C LEU A 63 2.60 -10.56 -8.48
N MET A 64 1.54 -11.30 -8.84
CA MET A 64 1.21 -12.62 -8.30
C MET A 64 1.68 -13.76 -9.22
N SER A 65 2.19 -13.46 -10.40
CA SER A 65 2.73 -14.48 -11.30
C SER A 65 4.02 -15.07 -10.74
N SER A 66 4.20 -16.38 -10.86
CA SER A 66 5.46 -17.07 -10.55
C SER A 66 6.61 -16.67 -11.49
N GLU A 67 6.33 -15.90 -12.55
CA GLU A 67 7.33 -15.40 -13.49
C GLU A 67 8.09 -14.19 -12.92
N PRO A 68 9.43 -14.13 -13.08
CA PRO A 68 10.22 -12.98 -12.67
C PRO A 68 9.68 -11.69 -13.30
N ILE A 69 9.68 -10.60 -12.53
CA ILE A 69 9.25 -9.27 -12.98
C ILE A 69 9.96 -8.87 -14.29
N ILE A 70 11.24 -9.21 -14.43
CA ILE A 70 12.06 -8.92 -15.62
C ILE A 70 11.49 -9.62 -16.85
N THR A 71 11.15 -10.90 -16.73
CA THR A 71 10.61 -11.72 -17.83
C THR A 71 9.23 -11.22 -18.27
N GLN A 72 8.39 -10.81 -17.31
CA GLN A 72 7.11 -10.17 -17.62
C GLN A 72 7.30 -8.84 -18.35
N LEU A 73 8.29 -8.04 -17.93
CA LEU A 73 8.60 -6.75 -18.55
C LEU A 73 9.14 -6.91 -19.99
N GLU A 74 10.01 -7.89 -20.24
CA GLU A 74 10.50 -8.23 -21.57
C GLU A 74 9.37 -8.65 -22.51
N ARG A 75 8.41 -9.44 -22.02
CA ARG A 75 7.24 -9.85 -22.78
C ARG A 75 6.32 -8.67 -23.11
N ILE A 76 6.08 -7.79 -22.14
CA ILE A 76 5.34 -6.54 -22.33
C ILE A 76 6.05 -5.64 -23.36
N ASP A 77 7.36 -5.52 -23.29
CA ASP A 77 8.13 -4.72 -24.25
C ASP A 77 8.04 -5.27 -25.67
N ALA A 78 8.21 -6.60 -25.82
CA ALA A 78 8.05 -7.26 -27.10
C ALA A 78 6.65 -7.04 -27.69
N ASP A 79 5.59 -7.17 -26.88
CA ASP A 79 4.21 -6.92 -27.34
C ASP A 79 3.99 -5.45 -27.74
N LEU A 80 4.51 -4.50 -26.98
CA LEU A 80 4.42 -3.06 -27.28
C LEU A 80 5.21 -2.69 -28.55
N MET A 81 6.38 -3.27 -28.77
CA MET A 81 7.16 -3.08 -29.99
C MET A 81 6.45 -3.66 -31.22
N ILE A 82 5.78 -4.81 -31.09
CA ILE A 82 4.98 -5.41 -32.16
C ILE A 82 3.79 -4.51 -32.51
N ARG A 83 3.06 -3.98 -31.52
CA ARG A 83 1.94 -3.06 -31.74
C ARG A 83 2.38 -1.77 -32.43
N LYS A 84 3.49 -1.18 -31.98
CA LYS A 84 4.09 0.00 -32.62
C LYS A 84 4.51 -0.28 -34.06
N LYS A 85 5.10 -1.45 -34.34
CA LYS A 85 5.49 -1.85 -35.70
C LYS A 85 4.28 -2.10 -36.61
N ASN A 86 3.17 -2.56 -36.03
CA ASN A 86 1.92 -2.82 -36.75
C ASN A 86 1.02 -1.57 -36.87
N GLY A 87 1.45 -0.40 -36.39
CA GLY A 87 0.78 0.88 -36.61
C GLY A 87 -0.58 1.04 -35.90
N GLN A 88 -0.82 0.32 -34.81
CA GLN A 88 -1.98 0.51 -33.93
C GLN A 88 -1.66 1.37 -32.73
#